data_AF-A0A6J7BFP3-F1
#
_entry.id   AF-A0A6J7BFP3-F1
#
_cell.length_a   1.000
_cell.length_b   1.000
_cell.length_c   1.000
_cell.angle_alpha   90.00
_cell.angle_beta   90.00
_cell.angle_gamma   90.00
#
_symmetry.space_group_name_H-M   'P 1'
#
loop_
_entity.id
_entity.type
_entity.pdbx_description
1 polymer ?
#
loop_
_entity_poly.entity_id
_entity_poly.type
_entity_poly.pdbx_seq_one_letter_code
_entity_poly.pdbx_strand_id
1 'polypeptide(L)' 'MSVHIIDAPPSLAEGSRVNPDDLAAMIEDTIKILDRVGNGLRHGRHPAGPEAERLGRVLRGIASQLEA' A
#
# COMPACT_ATOMS: atom_id res chain seq x y z
N MET A 1 27.03 11.00 18.48
CA MET A 1 26.00 9.96 18.26
C MET A 1 26.12 9.49 16.83
N SER A 2 26.62 8.27 16.61
CA SER A 2 26.68 7.64 15.30
C SER A 2 25.37 6.88 15.06
N VAL A 3 24.65 7.24 14.00
CA VAL A 3 23.46 6.51 13.55
C VAL A 3 23.94 5.39 12.65
N HIS A 4 23.67 4.14 13.04
CA HIS A 4 23.83 2.99 12.16
C HIS A 4 22.50 2.77 11.43
N ILE A 5 22.53 2.91 10.11
CA ILE A 5 21.42 2.46 9.27
C ILE A 5 21.50 0.93 9.27
N ILE A 6 20.55 0.29 9.95
CA ILE A 6 20.36 -1.15 9.86
C ILE A 6 19.65 -1.37 8.52
N ASP A 7 20.34 -2.05 7.60
CA ASP A 7 19.78 -2.44 6.32
C ASP A 7 18.47 -3.21 6.58
N ALA A 8 17.37 -2.82 5.93
CA ALA A 8 16.13 -3.54 6.06
C ALA A 8 16.37 -4.96 5.53
N PRO A 9 15.98 -6.03 6.26
CA PRO A 9 16.17 -7.38 5.74
C PRO A 9 15.55 -7.46 4.34
N PRO A 10 16.20 -8.14 3.39
CA PRO A 10 15.67 -8.30 2.05
C PRO A 10 14.24 -8.78 2.18
N SER A 11 13.31 -7.95 1.73
CA SER A 11 11.90 -8.28 1.81
C SER A 11 11.71 -9.53 0.95
N LEU A 12 10.94 -10.51 1.44
CA LEU A 12 10.60 -11.72 0.69
C LEU A 12 9.96 -11.44 -0.70
N ALA A 13 9.66 -10.18 -1.03
CA ALA A 13 9.27 -9.73 -2.36
C ALA A 13 10.37 -9.85 -3.42
N GLU A 14 11.66 -9.97 -3.06
CA GLU A 14 12.74 -10.19 -4.05
C GLU A 14 12.60 -11.52 -4.81
N GLY A 15 11.75 -12.46 -4.33
CA GLY A 15 11.66 -13.81 -4.88
C GLY A 15 10.46 -14.13 -5.77
N SER A 16 9.42 -13.29 -5.84
CA SER A 16 8.25 -13.60 -6.66
C SER A 16 7.47 -12.34 -7.03
N ARG A 17 7.66 -11.87 -8.27
CA ARG A 17 6.71 -10.94 -8.88
C ARG A 17 5.33 -11.59 -8.85
N VAL A 18 4.38 -10.94 -8.19
CA VAL A 18 2.96 -11.33 -8.23
C VAL A 18 2.51 -11.35 -9.69
N ASN A 19 1.64 -12.29 -10.04
CA ASN A 19 1.06 -12.38 -11.37
C ASN A 19 0.47 -11.00 -11.76
N PRO A 20 0.77 -10.46 -12.96
CA PRO A 20 0.21 -9.19 -13.42
C PRO A 20 -1.31 -9.07 -13.28
N ASP A 21 -2.06 -10.16 -13.51
CA ASP A 21 -3.52 -10.17 -13.39
C ASP A 21 -3.97 -9.98 -11.92
N ASP A 22 -3.28 -10.62 -10.98
CA ASP A 22 -3.56 -10.49 -9.55
C ASP A 22 -3.20 -9.08 -9.05
N LEU A 23 -2.09 -8.51 -9.56
CA LEU A 23 -1.70 -7.14 -9.25
C LEU A 23 -2.72 -6.13 -9.80
N ALA A 24 -3.22 -6.35 -11.02
CA ALA A 24 -4.27 -5.53 -11.61
C ALA A 24 -5.57 -5.58 -10.79
N ALA A 25 -6.01 -6.77 -10.36
CA ALA A 25 -7.19 -6.92 -9.52
C ALA A 25 -7.03 -6.20 -8.16
N MET A 26 -5.86 -6.32 -7.53
CA MET A 26 -5.55 -5.62 -6.28
C MET A 26 -5.56 -4.10 -6.43
N ILE A 27 -5.04 -3.58 -7.55
CA ILE A 27 -5.09 -2.15 -7.87
C ILE A 27 -6.54 -1.69 -8.03
N GLU A 28 -7.38 -2.44 -8.77
CA GLU A 28 -8.79 -2.10 -8.97
C GLU A 28 -9.56 -2.02 -7.65
N ASP A 29 -9.37 -2.99 -6.77
CA ASP A 29 -9.99 -2.97 -5.44
C ASP A 29 -9.49 -1.80 -4.58
N THR A 30 -8.21 -1.46 -4.71
CA THR A 30 -7.63 -0.30 -4.02
C THR A 30 -8.22 1.01 -4.53
N ILE A 31 -8.44 1.16 -5.84
CA ILE A 31 -9.11 2.32 -6.44
C ILE A 31 -10.51 2.50 -5.83
N LYS A 32 -11.30 1.44 -5.74
CA LYS A 32 -12.65 1.49 -5.13
C LYS A 32 -12.63 1.97 -3.68
N ILE A 33 -11.62 1.56 -2.91
CA ILE A 33 -11.45 2.01 -1.52
C ILE A 33 -11.01 3.49 -1.49
N LEU A 34 -10.06 3.87 -2.35
CA LEU A 34 -9.59 5.25 -2.46
C LEU A 34 -10.71 6.21 -2.85
N ASP A 35 -11.61 5.82 -3.75
CA ASP A 35 -12.77 6.63 -4.13
C ASP A 35 -13.69 6.88 -2.93
N ARG A 36 -13.97 5.84 -2.14
CA ARG A 36 -14.78 5.97 -0.93
C ARG A 36 -14.13 6.92 0.08
N VAL A 37 -12.83 6.74 0.35
CA VAL A 37 -12.07 7.58 1.28
C VAL A 37 -11.96 9.01 0.77
N GLY A 38 -11.64 9.20 -0.50
CA GLY A 38 -11.56 10.51 -1.16
C GLY A 38 -12.89 11.25 -1.13
N ASN A 39 -14.00 10.56 -1.35
CA ASN A 39 -15.32 11.12 -1.14
C ASN A 39 -15.55 11.52 0.32
N GLY A 40 -15.17 10.69 1.30
CA GLY A 40 -15.20 11.08 2.71
C GLY A 40 -14.43 12.37 3.00
N LEU A 41 -13.18 12.45 2.51
CA LEU A 41 -12.29 13.58 2.68
C LEU A 41 -12.86 14.87 2.08
N ARG A 42 -13.48 14.80 0.89
CA ARG A 42 -14.18 15.94 0.27
C ARG A 42 -15.32 16.50 1.14
N HIS A 43 -15.89 15.67 2.01
CA HIS A 43 -16.92 16.07 2.96
C HIS A 43 -16.35 16.36 4.37
N GLY A 44 -15.03 16.52 4.51
CA GLY A 44 -14.36 16.81 5.78
C GLY A 44 -14.28 15.62 6.75
N ARG A 45 -14.50 14.39 6.27
CA ARG A 45 -14.41 13.17 7.09
C ARG A 45 -13.12 12.42 6.79
N HIS A 46 -12.30 12.23 7.82
CA HIS A 46 -11.13 11.36 7.73
C HIS A 46 -11.51 9.89 7.94
N PRO A 47 -10.83 8.94 7.28
CA PRO A 47 -10.98 7.52 7.57
C PRO A 47 -10.57 7.23 9.02
N ALA A 48 -11.18 6.21 9.62
CA ALA A 48 -10.80 5.78 10.97
C ALA A 48 -9.34 5.28 10.97
N GLY A 49 -8.63 5.43 12.10
CA GLY A 49 -7.21 5.06 12.22
C GLY A 49 -6.87 3.66 11.66
N PRO A 50 -7.61 2.60 12.03
CA PRO A 50 -7.38 1.26 11.49
C PRO A 50 -7.60 1.13 9.98
N GLU A 51 -8.59 1.84 9.43
CA GLU A 51 -8.87 1.84 7.99
C GLU A 51 -7.76 2.57 7.22
N ALA A 52 -7.32 3.72 7.73
CA ALA A 52 -6.22 4.49 7.16
C ALA A 52 -4.90 3.70 7.16
N GLU A 53 -4.60 3.00 8.27
CA GLU A 53 -3.41 2.17 8.38
C GLU A 53 -3.44 0.99 7.41
N ARG A 54 -4.59 0.29 7.32
CA ARG A 54 -4.77 -0.82 6.38
C ARG A 54 -4.58 -0.36 4.94
N LEU A 55 -5.22 0.74 4.55
CA LEU A 55 -5.07 1.32 3.21
C LEU A 55 -3.62 1.69 2.92
N GLY A 56 -2.92 2.32 3.88
CA GLY A 56 -1.51 2.67 3.74
C GLY A 56 -0.59 1.46 3.56
N ARG A 57 -0.87 0.34 4.25
CA ARG A 57 -0.11 -0.91 4.05
C ARG A 57 -0.32 -1.49 2.66
N VAL A 58 -1.56 -1.52 2.17
CA VAL A 58 -1.88 -2.01 0.81
C VAL A 58 -1.17 -1.19 -0.26
N LEU A 59 -1.21 0.14 -0.17
CA LEU A 59 -0.53 1.03 -1.12
C LEU A 59 0.98 0.79 -1.17
N ARG A 60 1.63 0.61 0.00
CA ARG A 60 3.06 0.29 0.05
C ARG A 60 3.37 -1.09 -0.54
N GLY A 61 2.49 -2.07 -0.34
CA GLY A 61 2.61 -3.39 -0.96
C GLY A 61 2.56 -3.30 -2.49
N ILE A 62 1.57 -2.60 -3.04
CA ILE A 62 1.44 -2.40 -4.50
C ILE A 62 2.68 -1.67 -5.04
N ALA A 63 3.15 -0.61 -4.37
CA ALA A 63 4.36 0.10 -4.79
C ALA A 63 5.58 -0.84 -4.85
N SER A 64 5.77 -1.66 -3.80
CA SER A 64 6.87 -2.64 -3.76
C SER A 64 6.77 -3.64 -4.92
N GLN A 65 5.56 -4.09 -5.27
CA GLN A 65 5.35 -5.03 -6.39
C GLN A 65 5.58 -4.42 -7.77
N LEU A 66 5.38 -3.11 -7.93
CA LEU A 66 5.65 -2.39 -9.18
C LEU A 66 7.14 -2.09 -9.37
N GLU A 67 7.88 -1.93 -8.27
CA GLU A 67 9.31 -1.64 -8.26
C GLU A 67 10.19 -2.91 -8.37
N ALA A 68 9.67 -4.07 -7.94
CA ALA A 68 10.34 -5.38 -8.00
C ALA A 68 10.53 -5.89 -9.44
#